data_AF-A0A0Z8BCL4-F1
#
_entry.id   AF-A0A0Z8BCL4-F1
#
_cell.length_a   1.000
_cell.length_b   1.000
_cell.length_c   1.000
_cell.angle_alpha   90.00
_cell.angle_beta   90.00
_cell.angle_gamma   90.00
#
_symmetry.space_group_name_H-M   'P 1'
#
loop_
_entity.id
_entity.type
_entity.pdbx_description
1 polymer ?
#
loop_
_entity_poly.entity_id
_entity_poly.type
_entity_poly.pdbx_seq_one_letter_code
_entity_poly.pdbx_strand_id
1 'polypeptide(L)' 'MTKTQEPCLAKIGKYWERADFLGVFQHSGTNLIFGHQFAGPVAVVRFRGRLVKVEIENIDFCEVENEQAAT' A
#
# COMPACT_ATOMS: atom_id res chain seq x y z
N MET A 1 -3.93 13.64 18.88
CA MET A 1 -3.76 12.29 18.30
C MET A 1 -4.77 12.21 17.17
N THR A 2 -4.40 12.05 15.91
CA THR A 2 -3.87 10.80 15.35
C THR A 2 -2.94 11.06 14.17
N LYS A 3 -1.72 10.56 14.30
CA LYS A 3 -0.73 10.43 13.23
C LYS A 3 -1.16 9.22 12.39
N THR A 4 -2.22 9.35 11.58
CA THR A 4 -2.80 8.21 10.80
C THR A 4 -2.23 8.13 9.38
N GLN A 5 -1.07 8.74 9.14
CA GLN A 5 -0.35 8.67 7.88
C GLN A 5 1.02 8.08 8.20
N GLU A 6 1.16 6.78 7.94
CA GLU A 6 2.42 6.08 8.00
C GLU A 6 3.02 6.13 6.59
N PRO A 7 4.07 6.94 6.35
CA PRO A 7 4.58 7.12 5.00
C PRO A 7 5.28 5.83 4.53
N CYS A 8 5.03 5.44 3.29
CA CYS A 8 5.56 4.23 2.67
C CYS A 8 5.91 4.47 1.19
N LEU A 9 6.64 3.53 0.60
CA LEU A 9 6.67 3.33 -0.84
C LEU A 9 5.68 2.24 -1.23
N ALA A 10 4.88 2.51 -2.26
CA ALA A 10 3.94 1.55 -2.81
C ALA A 10 4.19 1.39 -4.31
N LYS A 11 4.15 0.16 -4.82
CA LYS A 11 4.27 -0.10 -6.25
C LYS A 11 2.94 0.20 -6.94
N ILE A 12 2.86 1.33 -7.62
CA ILE A 12 1.67 1.79 -8.34
C ILE A 12 1.96 1.73 -9.84
N GLY A 13 1.31 0.79 -10.53
CA GLY A 13 1.64 0.49 -11.92
C GLY A 13 3.01 -0.17 -12.03
N LYS A 14 3.96 0.46 -12.73
CA LYS A 14 5.33 -0.05 -12.90
C LYS A 14 6.35 0.62 -11.97
N TYR A 15 5.93 1.61 -11.19
CA TYR A 15 6.83 2.47 -10.42
C TYR A 15 6.57 2.34 -8.92
N TRP A 16 7.63 2.54 -8.13
CA TRP A 16 7.51 2.73 -6.68
C TRP A 16 7.26 4.21 -6.42
N GLU A 17 6.18 4.50 -5.72
CA GLU A 17 5.67 5.84 -5.49
C GLU A 17 5.48 6.08 -3.99
N ARG A 18 5.74 7.31 -3.53
CA ARG A 18 5.47 7.68 -2.14
C ARG A 18 3.97 7.79 -1.89
N ALA A 19 3.52 7.18 -0.82
CA ALA A 19 2.13 7.18 -0.41
C ALA A 19 2.03 7.16 1.12
N ASP A 20 0.82 7.38 1.63
CA ASP A 20 0.53 7.14 3.05
C ASP A 20 -0.14 5.78 3.19
N PHE A 21 0.48 4.86 3.92
CA PHE A 21 -0.13 3.60 4.32
C PHE A 21 -1.29 3.85 5.28
N LEU A 22 -2.41 3.18 5.00
CA LEU A 22 -3.63 3.29 5.81
C LEU A 22 -3.98 1.99 6.54
N GLY A 23 -3.47 0.85 6.07
CA GLY A 23 -3.73 -0.45 6.68
C GLY A 23 -3.84 -1.60 5.69
N VAL A 24 -3.97 -2.80 6.25
CA VAL A 24 -4.28 -4.03 5.53
C VAL A 24 -5.75 -4.36 5.69
N PHE A 25 -6.42 -4.64 4.57
CA PHE A 25 -7.84 -4.93 4.50
C PHE A 25 -8.06 -6.28 3.84
N GLN A 26 -9.12 -6.99 4.21
CA GLN A 26 -9.51 -8.20 3.51
C GLN A 26 -10.13 -7.83 2.16
N HIS A 27 -9.55 -8.30 1.05
CA HIS A 27 -10.16 -8.11 -0.26
C HIS A 27 -11.32 -9.08 -0.43
N SER A 28 -12.56 -8.57 -0.41
CA SER A 28 -13.78 -9.36 -0.59
C SER A 28 -14.15 -9.56 -2.07
N GLY A 29 -13.41 -8.96 -3.00
CA GLY A 29 -13.70 -9.06 -4.42
C GLY A 29 -13.30 -10.41 -4.98
N THR A 30 -14.23 -11.08 -5.65
CA THR A 30 -14.00 -12.25 -6.52
C THR A 30 -13.22 -11.85 -7.77
N ASN A 31 -12.03 -11.26 -7.62
CA ASN A 31 -11.14 -11.07 -8.75
C ASN A 31 -10.68 -12.45 -9.19
N LEU A 32 -11.05 -12.82 -10.43
CA LEU A 32 -10.57 -14.02 -11.10
C LEU A 32 -9.12 -13.76 -11.51
N ILE A 33 -8.17 -14.01 -10.61
CA ILE A 33 -6.76 -14.12 -11.00
C ILE A 33 -6.62 -15.52 -11.63
N PHE A 34 -6.38 -15.57 -12.94
CA PHE A 34 -6.36 -16.83 -13.71
C PHE A 34 -7.62 -17.72 -13.57
N GLY A 35 -8.79 -17.14 -13.31
CA GLY A 35 -10.03 -17.91 -13.14
C GLY A 35 -10.31 -18.41 -11.71
N HIS A 36 -9.45 -18.08 -10.74
CA HIS A 36 -9.63 -18.48 -9.34
C HIS A 36 -10.08 -17.31 -8.47
N GLN A 37 -11.04 -17.57 -7.56
CA GLN A 37 -11.41 -16.60 -6.53
C GLN A 37 -10.23 -16.40 -5.58
N PHE A 38 -9.65 -15.20 -5.61
CA PHE A 38 -8.61 -14.81 -4.67
C PHE A 38 -9.20 -13.89 -3.59
N ALA A 39 -9.35 -14.42 -2.38
CA ALA A 39 -9.72 -13.67 -1.18
C ALA A 39 -8.48 -13.57 -0.27
N GLY A 40 -7.57 -12.66 -0.63
CA GLY A 40 -6.36 -12.40 0.14
C GLY A 40 -6.37 -11.00 0.78
N PRO A 41 -5.52 -10.78 1.79
CA PRO A 41 -5.35 -9.45 2.35
C PRO A 41 -4.65 -8.53 1.33
N VAL A 42 -5.04 -7.26 1.31
CA VAL A 42 -4.51 -6.21 0.44
C VAL A 42 -4.17 -5.00 1.29
N ALA A 43 -3.14 -4.27 0.89
CA ALA A 43 -2.85 -3.00 1.51
C ALA A 43 -3.59 -1.87 0.78
N VAL A 44 -4.03 -0.87 1.54
CA VAL A 44 -4.61 0.35 0.99
C VAL A 44 -3.70 1.52 1.36
N VAL A 45 -3.35 2.30 0.35
CA VAL A 45 -2.52 3.50 0.49
C VAL A 45 -3.26 4.72 -0.05
N ARG A 46 -2.92 5.90 0.46
CA ARG A 46 -3.35 7.19 -0.10
C ARG A 46 -2.25 7.72 -1.00
N PHE A 47 -2.54 7.82 -2.29
CA PHE A 47 -1.64 8.37 -3.29
C PHE A 47 -2.33 9.51 -4.03
N ARG A 48 -1.73 10.71 -3.99
CA ARG A 48 -2.26 11.93 -4.64
C ARG A 48 -3.75 12.17 -4.35
N GLY A 49 -4.15 12.00 -3.09
CA GLY A 49 -5.52 12.19 -2.62
C GLY A 49 -6.52 11.08 -2.98
N ARG A 50 -6.06 9.99 -3.61
CA ARG A 50 -6.89 8.83 -3.98
C ARG A 50 -6.50 7.60 -3.18
N LEU A 51 -7.46 6.72 -2.92
CA LEU A 51 -7.20 5.40 -2.35
C LEU A 51 -6.78 4.45 -3.46
N VAL A 52 -5.67 3.74 -3.23
CA VAL A 52 -5.13 2.75 -4.15
C VAL A 52 -4.97 1.43 -3.39
N LYS A 53 -5.46 0.35 -3.99
CA LYS A 53 -5.27 -1.01 -3.51
C LYS A 53 -3.99 -1.58 -4.12
N VAL A 54 -3.11 -2.14 -3.29
CA VAL A 54 -1.90 -2.83 -3.72
C VAL A 54 -1.78 -4.17 -2.99
N GLU A 55 -1.04 -5.10 -3.59
CA GLU A 55 -0.67 -6.35 -2.92
C GLU A 55 0.31 -6.05 -1.78
N ILE A 56 0.34 -6.90 -0.75
CA ILE A 56 1.15 -6.65 0.45
C ILE A 56 2.64 -6.61 0.13
N GLU A 57 3.11 -7.46 -0.78
CA GLU A 57 4.51 -7.48 -1.23
C GLU A 57 4.93 -6.22 -2.02
N ASN A 58 3.96 -5.39 -2.40
CA ASN A 58 4.16 -4.17 -3.17
C ASN A 58 4.14 -2.91 -2.27
N ILE A 59 4.48 -3.08 -0.99
CA ILE A 59 4.70 -1.99 -0.02
C ILE A 59 6.06 -2.15 0.65
N ASP A 60 6.79 -1.05 0.77
CA ASP A 60 8.05 -0.94 1.50
C ASP A 60 8.00 0.25 2.46
N PHE A 61 8.42 0.03 3.71
CA PHE A 61 8.53 1.05 4.75
C PHE A 61 9.99 1.47 5.00
N CYS A 62 10.97 0.63 4.63
CA CYS A 62 12.38 0.79 4.99
C CYS A 62 13.07 1.99 4.32
N GLU A 63 12.72 2.30 3.06
CA GLU A 63 13.33 3.44 2.37
C GLU A 63 12.86 4.80 2.95
N VAL A 64 11.73 4.84 3.65
CA VAL A 64 11.19 6.07 4.23
C VAL A 64 11.78 6.39 5.60
N GLU A 65 12.10 5.37 6.40
CA GLU A 65 12.71 5.54 7.73
C GLU A 65 14.12 6.15 7.65
N ASN A 66 14.89 5.79 6.62
CA ASN A 66 16.27 6.28 6.45
C ASN A 66 16.37 7.78 6.12
N GLU A 67 15.33 8.39 5.54
CA GLU A 67 15.31 9.84 5.29
C GLU A 67 14.86 10.65 6.51
N GLN A 68 13.95 10.10 7.31
CA GLN A 68 13.50 10.76 8.55
C GLN A 68 14.61 10.75 9.62
N ALA A 69 15.52 9.78 9.59
CA ALA A 69 16.68 9.71 10.48
C ALA A 69 17.82 10.67 10.10
N ALA A 70 17.77 11.28 8.90
CA ALA A 70 18.82 12.16 8.37
C ALA A 70 18.52 13.67 8.49
N THR A 71 17.42 14.04 9.17
CA THR A 71 17.01 15.44 9.40
C THR A 71 17.00 15.75 10.90
#